data_AF-A0A023H3E3-F1
#
_entry.id   AF-A0A023H3E3-F1
#
_cell.length_a   1.000
_cell.length_b   1.000
_cell.length_c   1.000
_cell.angle_alpha   90.00
_cell.angle_beta   90.00
_cell.angle_gamma   90.00
#
_symmetry.space_group_name_H-M   'P 1'
#
loop_
_entity.id
_entity.type
_entity.pdbx_description
1 polymer ?
#
loop_
_entity_poly.entity_id
_entity_poly.type
_entity_poly.pdbx_seq_one_letter_code
_entity_poly.pdbx_strand_id
1 'polypeptide(L)' 'NAMANHGILPHNGRGISFKELNAKIRVTYNFAPSFCFFVPNFAANMLNKSYGKDTFDLAELDLHNGIEHDA' A
#
# COMPACT_ATOMS: atom_id res chain seq x y z
N ASN A 1 1.36 8.58 0.35
CA ASN A 1 1.54 9.98 -0.10
C ASN A 1 2.99 10.36 -0.34
N ALA A 2 3.88 10.42 0.66
CA ALA A 2 5.28 10.84 0.45
C ALA A 2 5.99 10.08 -0.71
N MET A 3 5.92 8.75 -0.74
CA MET A 3 6.49 7.95 -1.83
C MET A 3 5.94 8.33 -3.23
N ALA A 4 4.65 8.66 -3.37
CA ALA A 4 4.08 9.09 -4.66
C ALA A 4 4.54 10.50 -5.04
N ASN A 5 4.61 11.41 -4.06
CA ASN A 5 5.10 12.77 -4.27
C ASN A 5 6.58 12.80 -4.72
N HIS A 6 7.36 11.80 -4.30
CA HIS A 6 8.76 11.65 -4.69
C HIS A 6 8.98 10.70 -5.88
N GLY A 7 7.92 10.26 -6.58
CA GLY A 7 8.03 9.40 -7.77
C GLY A 7 8.52 7.97 -7.49
N ILE A 8 8.50 7.54 -6.22
CA ILE A 8 8.85 6.17 -5.79
C ILE A 8 7.70 5.20 -6.09
N LEU A 9 6.47 5.69 -5.88
CA LEU A 9 5.24 5.11 -6.41
C LEU A 9 4.74 5.98 -7.58
N PRO A 10 3.80 5.49 -8.42
CA PRO A 10 3.10 6.30 -9.40
C PRO A 10 2.64 7.65 -8.81
N HIS A 11 3.01 8.75 -9.46
CA HIS A 11 2.77 10.10 -8.93
C HIS A 11 1.28 10.42 -8.77
N ASN A 12 0.44 9.85 -9.63
CA ASN A 12 -1.01 9.96 -9.53
C ASN A 12 -1.63 9.11 -8.41
N GLY A 13 -0.84 8.29 -7.72
CA GLY A 13 -1.30 7.40 -6.65
C GLY A 13 -2.21 6.26 -7.13
N ARG A 14 -2.12 5.84 -8.39
CA ARG A 14 -3.02 4.82 -8.97
C ARG A 14 -2.29 3.60 -9.51
N GLY A 15 -2.98 2.47 -9.57
CA GLY A 15 -2.49 1.24 -10.18
C GLY A 15 -1.27 0.62 -9.48
N ILE A 16 -1.17 0.80 -8.17
CA ILE A 16 -0.03 0.31 -7.37
C ILE A 16 -0.24 -1.16 -7.07
N SER A 17 0.73 -2.02 -7.40
CA SER A 17 0.66 -3.43 -6.96
C SER A 17 1.06 -3.57 -5.50
N PHE A 18 0.45 -4.49 -4.76
CA PHE A 18 0.80 -4.71 -3.35
C PHE A 18 2.26 -5.19 -3.18
N LYS A 19 2.79 -5.94 -4.15
CA LYS A 19 4.20 -6.34 -4.21
C LYS A 19 5.15 -5.17 -4.41
N GLU A 20 4.77 -4.22 -5.26
CA GLU A 20 5.53 -2.98 -5.44
C GLU A 20 5.57 -2.19 -4.14
N LEU A 21 4.42 -2.01 -3.48
CA LEU A 21 4.35 -1.31 -2.20
C LEU A 21 5.27 -1.97 -1.14
N ASN A 22 5.22 -3.30 -1.01
CA ASN A 22 6.10 -4.06 -0.11
C ASN A 22 7.59 -3.77 -0.39
N ALA A 23 8.03 -3.92 -1.65
CA ALA A 23 9.43 -3.72 -2.01
C ALA A 23 9.88 -2.27 -1.81
N LYS A 24 9.04 -1.30 -2.19
CA LYS A 24 9.36 0.13 -2.15
C LYS A 24 9.42 0.66 -0.71
N ILE A 25 8.48 0.28 0.16
CA ILE A 25 8.51 0.70 1.57
C ILE A 25 9.83 0.30 2.24
N ARG A 26 10.30 -0.92 2.00
CA ARG A 26 11.55 -1.42 2.60
C ARG A 26 12.74 -0.57 2.18
N VAL A 27 12.91 -0.32 0.88
CA VAL A 27 14.07 0.44 0.38
C VAL A 27 14.00 1.93 0.68
N THR A 28 12.79 2.49 0.81
CA THR A 28 12.60 3.92 1.06
C THR A 28 12.72 4.26 2.54
N TYR A 29 12.19 3.42 3.43
CA TYR A 29 12.09 3.74 4.86
C TYR A 29 12.86 2.79 5.77
N ASN A 30 13.57 1.80 5.22
CA ASN A 30 14.29 0.79 5.99
C ASN A 30 13.38 0.04 6.99
N PHE A 31 12.13 -0.20 6.60
CA PHE A 31 11.18 -0.94 7.42
C PHE A 31 11.51 -2.43 7.45
N ALA A 32 11.16 -3.07 8.56
CA ALA A 32 11.32 -4.51 8.72
C ALA A 32 10.53 -5.28 7.62
N PRO A 33 11.07 -6.39 7.08
CA PRO A 33 10.42 -7.12 5.99
C PRO A 33 9.03 -7.66 6.36
N SER A 34 8.85 -8.03 7.64
CA SER A 34 7.57 -8.50 8.18
C SER A 34 6.48 -7.45 8.03
N PHE A 35 6.78 -6.19 8.37
CA PHE A 35 5.81 -5.09 8.28
C PHE A 35 5.54 -4.69 6.83
N CYS A 36 6.57 -4.75 5.98
CA CYS A 36 6.44 -4.50 4.53
C CYS A 36 5.54 -5.53 3.84
N PHE A 37 5.41 -6.74 4.38
CA PHE A 37 4.43 -7.73 3.90
C PHE A 37 3.07 -7.58 4.57
N PHE A 38 3.04 -7.45 5.90
CA PHE A 38 1.80 -7.44 6.68
C PHE A 38 0.84 -6.33 6.24
N VAL A 39 1.30 -5.08 6.17
CA VAL A 39 0.41 -3.94 5.87
C VAL A 39 -0.18 -4.02 4.46
N PRO A 40 0.60 -4.24 3.38
CA PRO A 40 0.02 -4.37 2.05
C PRO A 40 -0.86 -5.63 1.89
N ASN A 41 -0.53 -6.73 2.57
CA ASN A 41 -1.38 -7.93 2.55
C ASN A 41 -2.71 -7.71 3.30
N PHE A 42 -2.68 -6.98 4.42
CA PHE A 42 -3.90 -6.57 5.12
C PHE A 42 -4.76 -5.66 4.24
N ALA A 43 -4.17 -4.65 3.59
CA ALA A 43 -4.88 -3.77 2.66
C ALA A 43 -5.52 -4.56 1.50
N ALA A 44 -4.82 -5.55 0.93
CA ALA A 44 -5.37 -6.40 -0.11
C ALA A 44 -6.63 -7.16 0.38
N ASN A 45 -6.58 -7.78 1.56
CA ASN A 45 -7.73 -8.48 2.13
C ASN A 45 -8.89 -7.53 2.45
N MET A 46 -8.61 -6.38 3.03
CA MET A 46 -9.59 -5.34 3.35
C MET A 46 -10.36 -4.88 2.10
N LEU A 47 -9.65 -4.70 0.98
CA LEU A 47 -10.23 -4.28 -0.30
C LEU A 47 -10.82 -5.44 -1.11
N ASN A 48 -10.84 -6.67 -0.56
CA ASN A 48 -11.24 -7.89 -1.24
C ASN A 48 -10.49 -8.10 -2.58
N LYS A 49 -9.16 -7.86 -2.56
CA LYS A 49 -8.24 -7.97 -3.70
C LYS A 49 -7.18 -9.02 -3.46
N SER A 50 -6.64 -9.55 -4.56
CA SER A 50 -5.49 -10.45 -4.54
C SER A 50 -4.19 -9.66 -4.39
N TYR A 51 -3.47 -9.89 -3.28
CA TYR A 51 -2.10 -9.37 -3.08
C TYR A 51 -1.17 -9.63 -4.28
N GLY A 52 -1.32 -10.80 -4.93
CA GLY A 52 -0.39 -11.25 -5.96
C GLY A 52 -0.68 -10.71 -7.36
N LYS A 53 -1.93 -10.36 -7.65
CA LYS A 53 -2.42 -10.09 -9.02
C LYS A 53 -3.01 -8.70 -9.20
N ASP A 54 -3.62 -8.16 -8.15
CA ASP A 54 -4.39 -6.93 -8.25
C ASP A 54 -3.56 -5.71 -7.87
N THR A 55 -4.11 -4.55 -8.22
CA THR A 55 -3.58 -3.24 -7.86
C THR A 55 -4.61 -2.45 -7.07
N PHE A 56 -4.15 -1.41 -6.40
CA PHE A 56 -5.02 -0.45 -5.72
C PHE A 56 -4.58 0.99 -5.99
N ASP A 57 -5.50 1.90 -5.79
CA ASP A 57 -5.26 3.34 -5.78
C ASP A 57 -5.15 3.83 -4.33
N LEU A 58 -4.28 4.80 -4.04
CA LEU A 58 -4.07 5.30 -2.68
C LEU A 58 -5.37 5.76 -1.99
N ALA A 59 -6.31 6.31 -2.75
CA ALA A 59 -7.62 6.73 -2.26
C ALA A 59 -8.51 5.56 -1.78
N GLU A 60 -8.24 4.32 -2.20
CA GLU A 60 -8.97 3.15 -1.68
C GLU A 60 -8.61 2.85 -0.21
N LEU A 61 -7.46 3.33 0.27
CA LEU A 61 -7.07 3.17 1.67
C LEU A 61 -7.86 4.07 2.63
N ASP A 62 -8.61 5.05 2.10
CA ASP A 62 -9.51 5.93 2.85
C ASP A 62 -10.86 5.24 3.20
N LEU A 63 -10.97 3.93 2.96
CA LEU A 63 -12.15 3.15 3.36
C LEU A 63 -12.32 3.15 4.88
N HIS A 64 -13.42 3.78 5.34
CA HIS A 64 -13.72 3.90 6.75
C HIS A 64 -13.95 2.55 7.44
N ASN A 65 -13.42 2.42 8.66
CA ASN A 65 -13.32 1.16 9.42
C ASN A 65 -12.50 0.06 8.72
N GLY A 66 -11.57 0.47 7.85
CA GLY A 66 -10.58 -0.38 7.24
C GLY A 66 -9.25 -0.30 7.98
N ILE A 67 -8.22 0.19 7.29
CA ILE A 67 -7.01 0.71 7.93
C ILE A 67 -7.29 2.12 8.48
N GLU A 68 -8.09 2.91 7.77
CA GLU A 68 -8.62 4.18 8.25
C GLU A 68 -9.61 3.91 9.40
N HIS A 69 -9.43 4.62 10.52
CA HIS A 69 -10.19 4.47 11.76
C HIS A 69 -10.21 5.78 12.56
N ASP A 70 -11.25 5.96 13.37
CA ASP A 70 -11.34 7.02 14.38
C ASP A 70 -10.32 6.81 15.50
N ALA A 71 -9.91 7.89 16.18
CA ALA A 71 -8.92 7.89 17.26
C ALA A 71 -9.48 7.49 18.64
#